data_AF-A0A2B7XSJ8-F1
#
_entry.id   AF-A0A2B7XSJ8-F1
#
_cell.length_a   1.000
_cell.length_b   1.000
_cell.length_c   1.000
_cell.angle_alpha   90.00
_cell.angle_beta   90.00
_cell.angle_gamma   90.00
#
_symmetry.space_group_name_H-M   'P 1'
#
loop_
_entity.id
_entity.type
_entity.pdbx_description
1 polymer ?
#
loop_
_entity_poly.entity_id
_entity_poly.type
_entity_poly.pdbx_seq_one_letter_code
_entity_poly.pdbx_strand_id
1 'polypeptide(L)'
;MDNSHVALVSMMLKAEGFSPYHCDRNVALGINLVSLTKVLKAAQNEDILTLKAKDSPNVINLVFESAETDQLSEYDIKLMDIDQEHLAIPDTEYAATVEMPSTEFQRICADLRNLSESVMVEANKDGVKFSCQGEIGNWLRECV
;
A
#
# COMPACT_ATOMS: atom_id res chain seq x y z
N MET A 1 -11.63 -2.24 -1.26
CA MET A 1 -11.83 -3.12 -0.09
C MET A 1 -11.22 -4.46 -0.39
N ASP A 2 -10.86 -5.25 0.62
CA ASP A 2 -10.58 -6.66 0.42
C ASP A 2 -11.88 -7.43 0.10
N ASN A 3 -11.77 -8.70 -0.31
CA ASN A 3 -12.94 -9.52 -0.70
C ASN A 3 -13.96 -9.70 0.44
N SER A 4 -13.57 -9.52 1.71
CA SER A 4 -14.47 -9.60 2.86
C SER A 4 -15.10 -8.25 3.25
N HIS A 5 -14.73 -7.16 2.55
CA HIS A 5 -15.19 -5.80 2.84
C HIS A 5 -14.84 -5.28 4.25
N VAL A 6 -13.76 -5.78 4.86
CA VAL A 6 -13.33 -5.43 6.22
C VAL A 6 -12.16 -4.44 6.21
N ALA A 7 -11.25 -4.57 5.25
CA ALA A 7 -10.06 -3.75 5.13
C ALA A 7 -10.13 -2.81 3.92
N LEU A 8 -9.75 -1.55 4.13
CA LEU A 8 -9.63 -0.53 3.11
C LEU A 8 -8.19 0.00 3.08
N VAL A 9 -7.60 0.06 1.88
CA VAL A 9 -6.33 0.73 1.64
C VAL A 9 -6.61 2.01 0.88
N SER A 10 -6.21 3.14 1.45
CA SER A 10 -6.23 4.46 0.79
C SER A 10 -4.79 4.93 0.65
N MET A 11 -4.39 5.27 -0.59
CA MET A 11 -3.03 5.69 -0.91
C MET A 11 -3.08 7.03 -1.65
N MET A 12 -2.22 7.96 -1.25
CA MET A 12 -2.07 9.25 -1.91
C MET A 12 -0.59 9.51 -2.19
N LEU A 13 -0.26 9.68 -3.46
CA LEU A 13 1.06 10.16 -3.90
C LEU A 13 0.92 11.64 -4.28
N LYS A 14 1.65 12.51 -3.58
CA LYS A 14 1.60 13.95 -3.82
C LYS A 14 2.35 14.29 -5.11
N ALA A 15 1.83 15.26 -5.86
CA ALA A 15 2.46 15.73 -7.11
C ALA A 15 3.93 16.17 -6.93
N GLU A 16 4.26 16.72 -5.76
CA GLU A 16 5.63 17.12 -5.37
C GLU A 16 6.63 15.95 -5.32
N GLY A 17 6.15 14.71 -5.21
CA GLY A 17 6.99 13.51 -5.20
C GLY A 17 7.39 13.02 -6.60
N PHE A 18 7.00 13.71 -7.66
CA PHE A 18 7.24 13.31 -9.05
C PHE A 18 8.06 14.39 -9.78
N SER A 19 8.89 13.95 -10.74
CA SER A 19 9.71 14.84 -11.56
C SER A 19 9.83 14.30 -12.99
N PRO A 20 9.07 14.82 -13.98
CA PRO A 20 7.97 15.80 -13.86
C PRO A 20 6.61 15.17 -13.51
N TYR A 21 5.64 15.98 -13.08
CA TYR A 21 4.22 15.62 -12.98
C TYR A 21 3.37 16.49 -13.89
N HIS A 22 2.56 15.87 -14.75
CA HIS A 22 1.63 16.55 -15.63
C HIS A 22 0.34 15.76 -15.76
N CYS A 23 -0.80 16.39 -15.43
CA CYS A 23 -2.11 15.75 -15.46
C CYS A 23 -3.17 16.82 -15.82
N ASP A 24 -3.55 16.89 -17.09
CA ASP A 24 -4.48 17.92 -17.60
C ASP A 24 -5.92 17.73 -17.13
N ARG A 25 -6.31 16.47 -16.88
CA ARG A 25 -7.68 16.08 -16.50
C ARG A 25 -7.63 14.95 -15.49
N ASN A 26 -8.65 14.87 -14.63
CA ASN A 26 -8.84 13.71 -13.78
C ASN A 26 -9.13 12.48 -14.64
N VAL A 27 -8.19 11.53 -14.65
CA VAL A 27 -8.30 10.25 -15.37
C VAL A 27 -8.34 9.11 -14.37
N ALA A 28 -9.30 8.22 -14.56
CA ALA A 28 -9.41 6.97 -13.83
C ALA A 28 -8.55 5.89 -14.49
N LEU A 29 -7.64 5.26 -13.74
CA LEU A 29 -6.80 4.18 -14.25
C LEU A 29 -7.09 2.91 -13.45
N GLY A 30 -7.93 2.02 -13.99
CA GLY A 30 -8.21 0.73 -13.37
C GLY A 30 -7.08 -0.25 -13.61
N ILE A 31 -6.13 -0.35 -12.69
CA ILE A 31 -4.91 -1.15 -12.87
C ILE A 31 -5.02 -2.46 -12.08
N ASN A 32 -4.70 -3.58 -12.73
CA ASN A 32 -4.50 -4.85 -12.04
C ASN A 32 -3.15 -4.82 -11.29
N LEU A 33 -3.20 -4.80 -9.95
CA LEU A 33 -2.00 -4.74 -9.11
C LEU A 33 -1.05 -5.93 -9.28
N VAL A 34 -1.57 -7.11 -9.63
CA VAL A 34 -0.73 -8.30 -9.92
C VAL A 34 0.08 -8.08 -11.19
N SER A 35 -0.53 -7.55 -12.25
CA SER A 35 0.16 -7.21 -13.49
C SER A 35 1.16 -6.09 -13.28
N LEU A 36 0.78 -5.03 -12.56
CA LEU A 36 1.66 -3.91 -12.23
C LEU A 36 2.90 -4.38 -11.46
N THR A 37 2.72 -5.21 -10.43
CA THR A 37 3.84 -5.73 -9.63
C THR A 37 4.82 -6.56 -10.47
N LYS A 38 4.33 -7.33 -11.44
CA LYS A 38 5.20 -8.10 -12.35
C LYS A 38 6.05 -7.19 -13.23
N VAL A 39 5.47 -6.10 -13.73
CA VAL A 39 6.18 -5.12 -14.56
C VAL A 39 7.19 -4.33 -13.72
N LEU A 40 6.80 -3.88 -12.53
CA LEU A 40 7.69 -3.16 -11.61
C LEU A 40 8.91 -3.98 -11.19
N LYS A 41 8.79 -5.32 -11.11
CA LYS A 41 9.92 -6.22 -10.82
C LYS A 41 11.00 -6.27 -11.91
N ALA A 42 10.71 -5.79 -13.12
CA ALA A 42 11.70 -5.70 -14.18
C ALA A 42 12.61 -4.48 -14.04
N ALA A 43 12.19 -3.48 -13.26
CA ALA A 43 12.95 -2.26 -13.01
C ALA A 43 14.07 -2.49 -11.99
N GLN A 44 15.18 -1.78 -12.17
CA GLN A 44 16.19 -1.62 -11.15
C GLN A 44 15.79 -0.52 -10.15
N ASN A 45 16.40 -0.53 -8.97
CA ASN A 45 16.06 0.40 -7.89
C ASN A 45 16.30 1.87 -8.26
N GLU A 46 17.29 2.14 -9.11
CA GLU A 46 17.68 3.50 -9.53
C GLU A 46 17.09 3.90 -10.88
N ASP A 47 16.25 3.04 -11.49
CA ASP A 47 15.62 3.36 -12.77
C ASP A 47 14.53 4.43 -12.58
N ILE A 48 14.47 5.36 -13.53
CA ILE A 48 13.43 6.38 -13.58
C ILE A 48 12.18 5.75 -14.19
N LEU A 49 11.10 5.64 -13.40
CA LEU A 49 9.80 5.20 -13.88
C LEU A 49 8.94 6.40 -14.30
N THR A 50 8.52 6.42 -15.57
CA THR A 50 7.54 7.36 -16.10
C THR A 50 6.23 6.64 -16.45
N LEU A 51 5.12 7.17 -15.93
CA LEU A 51 3.76 6.69 -16.23
C LEU A 51 3.11 7.60 -17.28
N LYS A 52 2.61 7.02 -18.38
CA LYS A 52 1.93 7.75 -19.45
C LYS A 52 0.58 7.12 -19.75
N ALA A 53 -0.45 7.95 -19.83
CA ALA A 53 -1.80 7.56 -20.23
C ALA A 53 -2.43 8.66 -21.10
N LYS A 54 -3.32 8.27 -22.01
CA LYS A 54 -4.15 9.19 -22.80
C LYS A 54 -5.44 9.52 -22.03
N ASP A 55 -6.24 10.47 -22.52
CA ASP A 55 -7.50 10.89 -21.89
C ASP A 55 -8.55 9.78 -21.76
N SER A 56 -8.59 8.83 -22.70
CA SER A 56 -9.45 7.64 -22.65
C SER A 56 -8.59 6.41 -22.88
N PRO A 57 -7.80 6.00 -21.87
CA PRO A 57 -6.78 4.99 -22.04
C PRO A 57 -7.39 3.60 -21.89
N ASN A 58 -7.16 2.73 -22.88
CA ASN A 58 -7.35 1.28 -22.73
C ASN A 58 -6.08 0.59 -22.18
N VAL A 59 -4.99 1.36 -22.12
CA VAL A 59 -3.63 0.91 -21.77
C VAL A 59 -2.93 2.06 -21.07
N ILE A 60 -2.16 1.73 -20.02
CA ILE A 60 -1.16 2.61 -19.43
C ILE A 60 0.21 2.16 -19.91
N ASN A 61 1.05 3.13 -20.28
CA ASN A 61 2.42 2.92 -20.69
C ASN A 61 3.36 3.23 -19.51
N LEU A 62 4.24 2.29 -19.20
CA LEU A 62 5.29 2.41 -18.19
C LEU A 62 6.64 2.43 -18.90
N VAL A 63 7.41 3.49 -18.71
CA VAL A 63 8.76 3.63 -19.26
C VAL A 63 9.75 3.58 -18.11
N PHE A 64 10.71 2.67 -18.18
CA PHE A 64 11.84 2.58 -17.27
C PHE A 64 13.10 3.03 -18.00
N GLU A 65 13.78 4.02 -17.43
CA GLU A 65 15.02 4.58 -17.97
C GLU A 65 16.15 4.36 -16.97
N SER A 66 17.20 3.65 -17.41
CA SER A 66 18.37 3.38 -16.58
C SER A 66 19.46 4.41 -16.84
N ALA A 67 19.79 5.20 -15.83
CA ALA A 67 20.83 6.22 -15.94
C ALA A 67 22.24 5.64 -16.17
N GLU A 68 22.48 4.39 -15.79
CA GLU A 68 23.79 3.76 -15.89
C GLU A 68 24.06 3.11 -17.26
N THR A 69 23.04 2.51 -17.86
CA THR A 69 23.18 1.65 -19.05
C THR A 69 22.63 2.28 -20.33
N ASP A 70 22.06 3.49 -20.24
CA ASP A 70 21.34 4.17 -21.34
C ASP A 70 20.25 3.26 -21.94
N GLN A 71 19.73 2.33 -21.12
CA GLN A 71 18.70 1.37 -21.52
C GLN A 71 17.32 1.93 -21.22
N LEU A 72 16.44 1.83 -22.21
CA LEU A 72 15.04 2.22 -22.10
C LEU A 72 14.14 1.00 -22.31
N SER A 73 13.25 0.75 -21.36
CA SER A 73 12.27 -0.35 -21.42
C SER A 73 10.86 0.19 -21.33
N GLU A 74 10.00 -0.18 -22.27
CA GLU A 74 8.60 0.23 -22.29
C GLU A 74 7.66 -0.97 -22.12
N TYR A 75 6.62 -0.78 -21.30
CA TYR A 75 5.60 -1.78 -21.03
C TYR A 75 4.20 -1.18 -21.15
N ASP A 76 3.34 -1.83 -21.93
CA ASP A 76 1.93 -1.48 -22.02
C ASP A 76 1.08 -2.43 -21.18
N ILE A 77 0.38 -1.91 -20.17
CA ILE A 77 -0.53 -2.66 -19.32
C ILE A 77 -1.96 -2.30 -19.66
N LYS A 78 -2.77 -3.31 -20.02
CA LYS A 78 -4.21 -3.12 -20.26
C LYS A 78 -4.91 -2.66 -18.98
N LEU A 79 -5.71 -1.62 -19.12
CA LEU A 79 -6.56 -1.11 -18.05
C LEU A 79 -7.86 -1.93 -18.00
N MET A 80 -8.45 -1.95 -16.81
CA MET A 80 -9.74 -2.59 -16.53
C MET A 80 -10.76 -1.50 -16.24
N ASP A 81 -12.00 -1.73 -16.67
CA ASP A 81 -13.12 -0.91 -16.21
C ASP A 81 -13.45 -1.33 -14.78
N ILE A 82 -13.16 -0.43 -13.84
CA ILE A 82 -13.43 -0.62 -12.41
C ILE A 82 -14.40 0.46 -12.01
N ASP A 83 -15.52 0.06 -11.42
CA ASP A 83 -16.48 1.00 -10.86
C ASP A 83 -15.84 1.77 -9.71
N GLN A 84 -15.90 3.09 -9.80
CA GLN A 84 -15.36 3.97 -8.76
C GLN A 84 -16.33 4.03 -7.57
N GLU A 85 -16.15 3.14 -6.61
CA GLU A 85 -16.79 3.29 -5.31
C GLU A 85 -16.02 4.32 -4.47
N HIS A 86 -16.47 5.57 -4.52
CA HIS A 86 -15.94 6.65 -3.69
C HIS A 86 -16.46 6.51 -2.26
N LEU A 87 -15.66 5.91 -1.38
CA LEU A 87 -15.91 5.90 0.05
C LEU A 87 -15.31 7.17 0.68
N ALA A 88 -16.17 8.06 1.16
CA ALA A 88 -15.73 9.18 1.98
C ALA A 88 -15.32 8.67 3.36
N ILE A 89 -14.05 8.87 3.73
CA ILE A 89 -13.54 8.56 5.07
C ILE A 89 -13.86 9.76 5.96
N PRO A 90 -14.70 9.62 7.01
CA PRO A 90 -15.03 10.73 7.88
C PRO A 90 -13.85 11.08 8.80
N ASP A 91 -13.70 12.37 9.08
CA ASP A 91 -12.79 12.83 10.14
C ASP A 91 -13.29 12.32 11.49
N THR A 92 -12.52 11.41 12.09
CA THR A 92 -12.88 10.75 13.34
C THR A 92 -11.84 11.09 14.39
N GLU A 93 -12.29 11.53 15.57
CA GLU A 93 -11.42 11.66 16.74
C GLU A 93 -11.11 10.28 17.31
N TYR A 94 -9.84 9.89 17.27
CA TYR A 94 -9.38 8.61 17.80
C TYR A 94 -9.11 8.69 19.30
N ALA A 95 -9.48 7.65 20.05
CA ALA A 95 -9.25 7.58 21.49
C ALA A 95 -7.76 7.44 21.88
N ALA A 96 -6.93 6.92 20.97
CA ALA A 96 -5.49 6.76 21.16
C ALA A 96 -4.75 6.84 19.82
N THR A 97 -3.51 7.34 19.85
CA THR A 97 -2.57 7.32 18.72
C THR A 97 -1.26 6.73 19.23
N VAL A 98 -0.74 5.73 18.51
CA VAL A 98 0.48 5.02 18.88
C VAL A 98 1.44 5.09 17.70
N GLU A 99 2.64 5.61 17.95
CA GLU A 99 3.74 5.63 16.98
C GLU A 99 4.81 4.61 17.41
N MET A 100 5.24 3.75 16.48
CA MET A 100 6.30 2.79 16.74
C MET A 100 7.06 2.43 15.45
N PRO A 101 8.28 1.87 15.56
CA PRO A 101 9.01 1.41 14.39
C PRO A 101 8.23 0.36 13.60
N SER A 102 8.10 0.55 12.28
CA SER A 102 7.36 -0.36 11.41
C SER A 102 7.94 -1.79 11.41
N THR A 103 9.25 -1.90 11.51
CA THR A 103 9.96 -3.19 11.65
C THR A 103 9.56 -3.94 12.92
N GLU A 104 9.26 -3.21 13.99
CA GLU A 104 8.84 -3.78 15.26
C GLU A 104 7.39 -4.23 15.21
N PHE A 105 6.51 -3.39 14.66
CA PHE A 105 5.11 -3.76 14.44
C PHE A 105 4.98 -4.99 13.51
N GLN A 106 5.81 -5.07 12.47
CA GLN A 106 5.85 -6.23 11.57
C GLN A 106 6.23 -7.52 12.30
N ARG A 107 7.21 -7.47 13.22
CA ARG A 107 7.61 -8.62 14.04
C ARG A 107 6.47 -9.07 14.95
N ILE A 108 5.81 -8.11 15.62
CA ILE A 108 4.64 -8.38 16.47
C ILE A 108 3.56 -9.12 15.67
N CYS A 109 3.20 -8.61 14.48
CA CYS A 109 2.22 -9.26 13.61
C CYS A 109 2.64 -10.68 13.16
N ALA A 110 3.93 -10.89 12.90
CA ALA A 110 4.45 -12.21 12.51
C ALA A 110 4.39 -13.23 13.68
N ASP A 111 4.73 -12.79 14.90
CA ASP A 111 4.64 -13.63 16.09
C ASP A 111 3.18 -14.01 16.41
N LEU A 112 2.28 -13.02 16.34
CA LEU A 112 0.84 -13.21 16.57
C LEU A 112 0.23 -14.24 15.62
N ARG A 113 0.60 -14.20 14.34
CA ARG A 113 0.08 -15.11 13.30
C ARG A 113 0.36 -16.58 13.61
N ASN A 114 1.42 -16.89 14.33
CA ASN A 114 1.77 -18.27 14.68
C ASN A 114 0.97 -18.82 15.87
N LEU A 115 0.31 -17.96 16.65
CA LEU A 115 -0.31 -18.31 17.92
C LEU A 115 -1.84 -18.26 17.88
N SER A 116 -2.42 -17.27 17.22
CA SER A 116 -3.87 -17.09 17.17
C SER A 116 -4.30 -16.31 15.93
N GLU A 117 -5.55 -16.50 15.52
CA GLU A 117 -6.19 -15.73 14.44
C GLU A 117 -6.71 -14.36 14.93
N SER A 118 -6.74 -14.15 16.26
CA SER A 118 -7.25 -12.92 16.88
C SER A 118 -6.20 -12.27 17.78
N VAL A 119 -6.09 -10.94 17.68
CA VAL A 119 -5.24 -10.10 18.52
C VAL A 119 -6.10 -9.07 19.25
N MET A 120 -5.76 -8.83 20.52
CA MET A 120 -6.28 -7.74 21.31
C MET A 120 -5.21 -6.66 21.45
N VAL A 121 -5.56 -5.43 21.07
CA VAL A 121 -4.72 -4.23 21.21
C VAL A 121 -5.35 -3.31 22.25
N GLU A 122 -4.64 -3.08 23.35
CA GLU A 122 -5.09 -2.22 24.44
C GLU A 122 -4.11 -1.05 24.59
N ALA A 123 -4.61 0.18 24.57
CA ALA A 123 -3.80 1.37 24.83
C ALA A 123 -4.21 1.99 26.17
N ASN A 124 -3.25 2.25 27.04
CA ASN A 124 -3.45 2.90 28.34
C ASN A 124 -2.40 4.02 28.54
N LYS A 125 -2.34 4.58 29.75
CA LYS A 125 -1.38 5.67 30.06
C LYS A 125 0.08 5.21 30.10
N ASP A 126 0.31 3.91 30.30
CA ASP A 126 1.63 3.31 30.46
C ASP A 126 2.20 2.78 29.14
N GLY A 127 1.37 2.66 28.10
CA GLY A 127 1.80 2.25 26.76
C GLY A 127 0.71 1.52 25.96
N VAL A 128 1.14 0.75 24.97
CA VAL A 128 0.30 -0.15 24.18
C VAL A 128 0.64 -1.61 24.48
N LYS A 129 -0.40 -2.43 24.62
CA LYS A 129 -0.30 -3.86 24.88
C LYS A 129 -0.94 -4.65 23.75
N PHE A 130 -0.19 -5.59 23.22
CA PHE A 130 -0.66 -6.58 22.26
C PHE A 130 -0.79 -7.92 22.98
N SER A 131 -1.92 -8.60 22.83
CA SER A 131 -2.10 -9.92 23.41
C SER A 131 -2.92 -10.85 22.54
N CYS A 132 -2.66 -12.15 22.64
CA CYS A 132 -3.47 -13.18 22.01
C CYS A 132 -3.61 -14.39 22.92
N GLN A 133 -4.76 -15.05 22.82
CA GLN A 133 -5.03 -16.34 23.46
C GLN A 133 -5.14 -17.37 22.35
N GLY A 134 -4.34 -18.43 22.43
CA GLY A 134 -4.31 -19.52 21.47
C GLY A 134 -4.25 -20.87 22.18
N GLU A 135 -4.48 -21.95 21.42
CA GLU A 135 -4.48 -23.32 21.98
C GLU A 135 -3.12 -23.75 22.52
N ILE A 136 -2.03 -23.26 21.90
CA ILE A 136 -0.64 -23.58 22.27
C ILE A 136 -0.19 -22.77 23.49
N GLY A 137 -0.79 -21.60 23.72
CA GLY A 137 -0.45 -20.72 24.83
C GLY A 137 -0.91 -19.28 24.63
N ASN A 138 -0.67 -18.48 25.66
CA ASN A 138 -0.95 -17.04 25.66
C ASN A 138 0.32 -16.27 25.35
N TRP A 139 0.18 -15.17 24.61
CA TRP A 139 1.27 -14.25 24.34
C TRP A 139 0.85 -12.82 24.66
N LEU A 140 1.78 -12.06 25.22
CA LEU A 140 1.58 -10.71 25.68
C LEU A 140 2.85 -9.92 25.43
N ARG A 141 2.69 -8.72 24.89
CA ARG A 141 3.77 -7.76 24.72
C ARG A 141 3.31 -6.36 25.05
N GLU A 142 4.08 -5.68 25.89
CA GLU A 142 3.91 -4.28 26.23
C GLU A 142 4.99 -3.46 25.51
N CYS A 143 4.57 -2.40 24.83
CA CYS A 143 5.43 -1.41 24.21
C CYS A 143 5.15 -0.07 24.90
N VAL A 144 6.17 0.46 25.57
CA VAL A 144 6.16 1.76 26.25
C VAL A 144 6.76 2.80 25.32
#